data_AF-A0A0D0BKF8-F1
#
_entry.id   AF-A0A0D0BKF8-F1
#
_cell.length_a   1.000
_cell.length_b   1.000
_cell.length_c   1.000
_cell.angle_alpha   90.00
_cell.angle_beta   90.00
_cell.angle_gamma   90.00
#
_symmetry.space_group_name_H-M   'P 1'
#
loop_
_entity.id
_entity.type
_entity.pdbx_description
1 polymer ?
#
loop_
_entity_poly.entity_id
_entity_poly.type
_entity_poly.pdbx_seq_one_letter_code
_entity_poly.pdbx_strand_id
1 'polypeptide(L)'
;VLSRHAQIYRKCRKAMVSLEADEILLERYKPLFDQDLKVTTAISDPNGSVHRMENLAWFWTMDIPRDAQQSDWMSEFYRINWLCTKAVQDQWKEEVELIKSEVQWTVNFFNSKFRQWEKLGAQSQEQGAAGHAVYAAHQAAIYANLQDQCPMQIADVNDSD
;
A
#
# COMPACT_ATOMS: atom_id res chain seq x y z
N VAL A 1 1.55 29.51 -17.51
CA VAL A 1 2.15 30.13 -16.29
C VAL A 1 3.47 29.48 -15.90
N LEU A 2 3.56 28.14 -15.79
CA LEU A 2 4.80 27.42 -15.43
C LEU A 2 5.98 27.66 -16.39
N SER A 3 5.75 27.62 -17.71
CA SER A 3 6.79 27.86 -18.72
C SER A 3 7.50 29.22 -18.56
N ARG A 4 6.74 30.28 -18.22
CA ARG A 4 7.30 31.62 -17.98
C ARG A 4 8.24 31.64 -16.77
N HIS A 5 7.84 31.02 -15.66
CA HIS A 5 8.66 30.97 -14.45
C HIS A 5 9.93 30.14 -14.65
N ALA A 6 9.83 29.00 -15.36
CA ALA A 6 10.99 28.20 -15.71
C ALA A 6 11.99 28.97 -16.59
N GLN A 7 11.50 29.74 -17.57
CA GLN A 7 12.35 30.59 -18.40
C GLN A 7 13.05 31.71 -17.60
N ILE A 8 12.32 32.36 -16.68
CA ILE A 8 12.89 33.39 -15.80
C ILE A 8 13.99 32.78 -14.94
N TYR A 9 13.73 31.64 -14.29
CA TYR A 9 14.71 30.94 -13.47
C TYR A 9 15.98 30.59 -14.27
N ARG A 10 15.82 30.01 -15.47
CA ARG A 10 16.95 29.66 -16.36
C ARG A 10 17.79 30.89 -16.72
N LYS A 11 17.16 32.05 -16.96
CA LYS A 11 17.88 33.31 -17.23
C LYS A 11 18.64 33.81 -16.01
N CYS A 12 18.00 33.84 -14.84
CA CYS A 12 18.63 34.26 -13.59
C CYS A 12 19.83 33.36 -13.26
N ARG A 13 19.67 32.04 -13.37
CA ARG A 13 20.76 31.09 -13.12
C ARG A 13 21.94 31.28 -14.08
N LYS A 14 21.68 31.53 -15.36
CA LYS A 14 22.73 31.86 -16.33
C LYS A 14 23.49 33.12 -15.91
N ALA A 15 22.79 34.16 -15.47
CA ALA A 15 23.43 35.37 -14.96
C ALA A 15 24.26 35.10 -13.69
N MET A 16 23.79 34.26 -12.76
CA MET A 16 24.56 33.88 -11.56
C MET A 16 25.87 33.18 -11.92
N VAL A 17 25.85 32.27 -12.90
CA VAL A 17 27.06 31.60 -13.40
C VAL A 17 28.00 32.61 -14.07
N SER A 18 27.47 33.54 -14.88
CA SER A 18 28.27 34.56 -15.56
C SER A 18 28.88 35.60 -14.62
N LEU A 19 28.30 35.79 -13.44
CA LEU A 19 28.79 36.70 -12.40
C LEU A 19 29.69 36.01 -11.38
N GLU A 20 30.06 34.74 -11.60
CA GLU A 20 30.87 33.93 -10.68
C GLU A 20 30.31 33.94 -9.26
N ALA A 21 28.99 33.73 -9.14
CA ALA A 21 28.32 33.62 -7.85
C ALA A 21 28.95 32.50 -6.99
N ASP A 22 28.90 32.69 -5.67
CA ASP A 22 29.44 31.76 -4.68
C ASP A 22 29.00 30.32 -4.94
N GLU A 23 29.89 29.37 -4.69
CA GLU A 23 29.67 27.94 -4.92
C GLU A 23 28.48 27.42 -4.10
N ILE A 24 28.30 27.95 -2.88
CA ILE A 24 27.16 27.66 -2.01
C ILE A 24 25.83 28.05 -2.70
N LEU A 25 25.79 29.18 -3.40
CA LEU A 25 24.61 29.63 -4.14
C LEU A 25 24.36 28.75 -5.37
N LEU A 26 25.41 28.32 -6.06
CA LEU A 26 25.29 27.47 -7.26
C LEU A 26 24.91 26.02 -6.93
N GLU A 27 25.32 25.50 -5.78
CA GLU A 27 24.90 24.20 -5.26
C GLU A 27 23.41 24.20 -4.89
N ARG A 28 22.95 25.29 -4.27
CA ARG A 28 21.54 25.48 -3.91
C ARG A 28 20.64 25.64 -5.13
N TYR A 29 21.02 26.49 -6.08
CA TYR A 29 20.22 26.78 -7.27
C TYR A 29 20.71 25.94 -8.46
N LYS A 30 20.28 24.68 -8.52
CA LYS A 30 20.70 23.71 -9.55
C LYS A 30 20.09 24.01 -10.93
N PRO A 31 20.64 23.44 -12.02
CA PRO A 31 20.06 23.58 -13.36
C PRO A 31 18.63 23.04 -13.39
N LEU A 32 17.75 23.69 -14.17
CA LEU A 32 16.36 23.26 -14.34
C LEU A 32 16.16 22.68 -15.73
N PHE A 33 16.03 21.37 -15.82
CA PHE A 33 15.82 20.64 -17.06
C PHE A 33 14.32 20.50 -17.37
N ASP A 34 13.98 20.16 -18.62
CA ASP A 34 12.58 19.94 -18.99
C ASP A 34 12.00 18.68 -18.33
N GLN A 35 12.85 17.75 -17.89
CA GLN A 35 12.45 16.56 -17.12
C GLN A 35 11.93 16.94 -15.73
N ASP A 36 12.55 17.94 -15.08
CA ASP A 36 12.13 18.46 -13.77
C ASP A 36 10.76 19.16 -13.80
N LEU A 37 10.31 19.55 -15.00
CA LEU A 37 9.02 20.23 -15.21
C LEU A 37 7.89 19.25 -15.54
N LYS A 38 8.20 17.98 -15.77
CA LYS A 38 7.15 16.97 -15.96
C LYS A 38 6.42 16.81 -14.63
N VAL A 39 5.09 16.88 -14.68
CA VAL A 39 4.26 16.68 -13.49
C VAL A 39 4.50 15.26 -13.00
N THR A 40 5.21 15.14 -11.88
CA THR A 40 5.36 13.85 -11.21
C THR A 40 4.01 13.51 -10.58
N THR A 41 3.31 12.53 -11.15
CA THR A 41 2.07 11.95 -10.57
C THR A 41 2.30 11.31 -9.20
N ALA A 42 3.56 11.23 -8.74
CA ALA A 42 3.95 10.91 -7.37
C ALA A 42 3.16 11.65 -6.30
N ILE A 43 2.72 12.88 -6.58
CA ILE A 43 2.04 13.74 -5.60
C ILE A 43 0.52 13.50 -5.59
N SER A 44 -0.06 12.91 -6.64
CA SER A 44 -1.52 12.79 -6.81
C SER A 44 -2.05 11.36 -6.66
N ASP A 45 -1.18 10.36 -6.57
CA ASP A 45 -1.54 8.94 -6.46
C ASP A 45 -1.25 8.44 -5.04
N PRO A 46 -2.24 8.43 -4.13
CA PRO A 46 -2.03 8.02 -2.74
C PRO A 46 -1.69 6.52 -2.60
N ASN A 47 -1.89 5.72 -3.64
CA ASN A 47 -1.55 4.29 -3.67
C ASN A 47 -0.21 4.02 -4.39
N GLY A 48 0.53 5.07 -4.76
CA GLY A 48 1.85 4.95 -5.38
C GLY A 48 2.96 4.62 -4.37
N SER A 49 3.97 3.86 -4.80
CA SER A 49 5.15 3.53 -4.00
C SER A 49 5.86 4.76 -3.39
N VAL A 50 6.32 4.61 -2.15
CA VAL A 50 7.14 5.59 -1.40
C VAL A 50 8.41 6.01 -2.16
N HIS A 51 8.96 5.13 -3.03
CA HIS A 51 10.11 5.44 -3.89
C HIS A 51 9.84 6.57 -4.90
N ARG A 52 8.59 7.01 -5.08
CA ARG A 52 8.29 8.11 -6.02
C ARG A 52 8.77 9.48 -5.55
N MET A 53 9.13 9.66 -4.27
CA MET A 53 9.76 10.89 -3.79
C MET A 53 11.20 11.06 -4.31
N GLU A 54 11.91 9.97 -4.61
CA GLU A 54 13.27 10.01 -5.17
C GLU A 54 13.32 10.67 -6.55
N ASN A 55 12.19 10.64 -7.26
CA ASN A 55 12.03 11.24 -8.58
C ASN A 55 11.50 12.67 -8.53
N LEU A 56 11.40 13.30 -7.36
CA LEU A 56 11.06 14.70 -7.25
C LEU A 56 12.22 15.56 -7.74
N ALA A 57 11.90 16.60 -8.50
CA ALA A 57 12.89 17.58 -8.89
C ALA A 57 13.52 18.23 -7.64
N TRP A 58 14.81 18.55 -7.74
CA TRP A 58 15.63 19.07 -6.63
C TRP A 58 15.05 20.30 -5.90
N PHE A 59 14.18 21.08 -6.57
CA PHE A 59 13.56 22.27 -5.97
C PHE A 59 12.46 21.92 -4.96
N TRP A 60 11.92 20.70 -4.98
CA TRP A 60 11.00 20.19 -3.96
C TRP A 60 11.73 19.75 -2.69
N THR A 61 13.02 19.42 -2.80
CA THR A 61 13.88 19.02 -1.67
C THR A 61 14.83 20.13 -1.24
N MET A 62 14.71 21.33 -1.83
CA MET A 62 15.55 22.46 -1.49
C MET A 62 15.13 23.02 -0.13
N ASP A 63 16.06 23.07 0.83
CA ASP A 63 15.85 23.78 2.07
C ASP A 63 15.75 25.28 1.76
N ILE A 64 14.65 25.94 2.13
CA ILE A 64 14.42 27.39 1.93
C ILE A 64 14.57 28.02 3.32
N PRO A 65 15.40 29.07 3.50
CA PRO A 65 15.67 29.59 4.83
C PRO A 65 14.37 30.10 5.45
N ARG A 66 14.23 29.89 6.77
CA ARG A 66 13.08 30.26 7.59
C ARG A 66 12.68 31.76 7.49
N ASP A 67 13.59 32.60 7.01
CA ASP A 67 13.44 34.05 6.85
C ASP A 67 12.54 34.43 5.66
N ALA A 68 12.30 33.49 4.74
CA ALA A 68 11.16 33.57 3.84
C ALA A 68 9.90 33.30 4.67
N GLN A 69 9.22 34.37 5.08
CA GLN A 69 8.05 34.45 5.97
C GLN A 69 6.82 33.60 5.55
N GLN A 70 6.98 32.59 4.69
CA GLN A 70 5.92 31.91 3.95
C GLN A 70 6.37 30.55 3.36
N SER A 71 6.89 29.60 4.14
CA SER A 71 7.02 28.20 3.67
C SER A 71 5.89 27.28 4.16
N ASP A 72 4.73 27.85 4.52
CA ASP A 72 3.51 27.13 4.92
C ASP A 72 3.12 26.01 3.94
N TRP A 73 3.30 26.27 2.64
CA TRP A 73 2.99 25.31 1.59
C TRP A 73 3.91 24.08 1.58
N MET A 74 5.20 24.23 1.93
CA MET A 74 6.14 23.10 2.01
C MET A 74 5.87 22.25 3.25
N SER A 75 5.57 22.88 4.40
CA SER A 75 5.14 22.14 5.59
C SER A 75 3.86 21.36 5.35
N GLU A 76 2.88 21.95 4.66
CA GLU A 76 1.64 21.27 4.32
C GLU A 76 1.87 20.13 3.33
N PHE A 77 2.76 20.30 2.34
CA PHE A 77 3.18 19.23 1.44
C PHE A 77 3.76 18.03 2.18
N TYR A 78 4.71 18.24 3.10
CA TYR A 78 5.30 17.16 3.90
C TYR A 78 4.27 16.51 4.83
N ARG A 79 3.37 17.30 5.42
CA ARG A 79 2.30 16.79 6.28
C ARG A 79 1.35 15.89 5.50
N ILE A 80 0.89 16.30 4.32
CA ILE A 80 0.02 15.48 3.46
C ILE A 80 0.72 14.18 3.09
N ASN A 81 1.98 14.26 2.66
CA ASN A 81 2.75 13.06 2.29
C ASN A 81 2.93 12.09 3.48
N TRP A 82 3.19 12.62 4.67
CA TRP A 82 3.25 11.82 5.90
C TRP A 82 1.89 11.18 6.22
N LEU A 83 0.79 11.94 6.11
CA LEU A 83 -0.56 11.42 6.33
C LEU A 83 -0.90 10.30 5.35
N CYS A 84 -0.58 10.43 4.07
CA CYS A 84 -0.78 9.38 3.07
C CYS A 84 0.06 8.14 3.38
N THR A 85 1.35 8.31 3.68
CA THR A 85 2.23 7.19 4.03
C THR A 85 1.75 6.46 5.28
N LYS A 86 1.29 7.22 6.29
CA LYS A 86 0.70 6.66 7.50
C LYS A 86 -0.61 5.92 7.20
N ALA A 87 -1.51 6.50 6.39
CA ALA A 87 -2.77 5.86 6.02
C ALA A 87 -2.53 4.53 5.30
N VAL A 88 -1.55 4.47 4.38
CA VAL A 88 -1.13 3.23 3.73
C VAL A 88 -0.63 2.23 4.78
N GLN A 89 0.28 2.65 5.67
CA GLN A 89 0.77 1.76 6.74
C GLN A 89 -0.37 1.21 7.61
N ASP A 90 -1.31 2.06 8.01
CA ASP A 90 -2.43 1.68 8.85
C ASP A 90 -3.36 0.71 8.09
N GLN A 91 -3.61 0.92 6.80
CA GLN A 91 -4.34 -0.03 5.94
C GLN A 91 -3.65 -1.40 5.87
N TRP A 92 -2.32 -1.45 5.67
CA TRP A 92 -1.60 -2.74 5.66
C TRP A 92 -1.74 -3.47 7.00
N LYS A 93 -1.72 -2.76 8.13
CA LYS A 93 -1.95 -3.37 9.44
C LYS A 93 -3.37 -3.92 9.56
N GLU A 94 -4.36 -3.15 9.14
CA GLU A 94 -5.77 -3.59 9.12
C GLU A 94 -5.97 -4.82 8.23
N GLU A 95 -5.40 -4.84 7.02
CA GLU A 95 -5.49 -5.97 6.09
C GLU A 95 -4.88 -7.24 6.67
N VAL A 96 -3.74 -7.15 7.37
CA VAL A 96 -3.14 -8.30 8.06
C VAL A 96 -4.06 -8.84 9.15
N GLU A 97 -4.69 -7.98 9.94
CA GLU A 97 -5.65 -8.40 10.96
C GLU A 97 -6.91 -9.02 10.34
N LEU A 98 -7.43 -8.41 9.26
CA LEU A 98 -8.58 -8.92 8.52
C LEU A 98 -8.31 -10.30 7.95
N ILE A 99 -7.18 -10.52 7.27
CA ILE A 99 -6.81 -11.83 6.70
C ILE A 99 -6.74 -12.90 7.78
N LYS A 100 -6.15 -12.60 8.96
CA LYS A 100 -6.12 -13.53 10.09
C LYS A 100 -7.54 -13.90 10.55
N SER A 101 -8.43 -12.92 10.61
CA SER A 101 -9.83 -13.13 10.99
C SER A 101 -10.61 -13.93 9.93
N GLU A 102 -10.40 -13.66 8.64
CA GLU A 102 -11.05 -14.33 7.51
C GLU A 102 -10.63 -15.80 7.41
N VAL A 103 -9.36 -16.09 7.65
CA VAL A 103 -8.85 -17.46 7.80
C VAL A 103 -9.60 -18.18 8.90
N GLN A 104 -9.68 -17.58 10.09
CA GLN A 104 -10.33 -18.21 11.22
C GLN A 104 -11.82 -18.44 10.94
N TRP A 105 -12.48 -17.47 10.28
CA TRP A 105 -13.86 -17.62 9.84
C TRP A 105 -14.04 -18.73 8.81
N THR A 106 -13.12 -18.87 7.87
CA THR A 106 -13.12 -19.94 6.87
C THR A 106 -13.03 -21.31 7.53
N VAL A 107 -12.11 -21.49 8.47
CA VAL A 107 -11.96 -22.74 9.26
C VAL A 107 -13.23 -23.03 10.04
N ASN A 108 -13.79 -22.02 10.73
CA ASN A 108 -15.04 -22.17 11.48
C ASN A 108 -16.23 -22.52 10.58
N PHE A 109 -16.28 -21.93 9.38
CA PHE A 109 -17.29 -22.23 8.38
C PHE A 109 -17.21 -23.69 7.93
N PHE A 110 -16.02 -24.19 7.57
CA PHE A 110 -15.84 -25.59 7.19
C PHE A 110 -16.25 -26.55 8.32
N ASN A 111 -15.86 -26.27 9.57
CA ASN A 111 -16.27 -27.08 10.72
C ASN A 111 -17.80 -27.07 10.90
N SER A 112 -18.44 -25.91 10.75
CA SER A 112 -19.90 -25.80 10.79
C SER A 112 -20.57 -26.63 9.70
N LYS A 113 -20.07 -26.58 8.46
CA LYS A 113 -20.56 -27.38 7.33
C LYS A 113 -20.34 -28.87 7.56
N PHE A 114 -19.17 -29.28 8.06
CA PHE A 114 -18.88 -30.65 8.45
C PHE A 114 -19.93 -31.19 9.44
N ARG A 115 -20.14 -30.48 10.56
CA ARG A 115 -21.13 -30.87 11.58
C ARG A 115 -22.56 -30.92 11.04
N GLN A 116 -22.91 -29.99 10.14
CA GLN A 116 -24.21 -29.99 9.48
C GLN A 116 -24.42 -31.28 8.68
N TRP A 117 -23.42 -31.70 7.89
CA TRP A 117 -23.49 -32.91 7.09
C TRP A 117 -23.47 -34.18 7.94
N GLU A 118 -22.68 -34.24 9.01
CA GLU A 118 -22.74 -35.37 9.96
C GLU A 118 -24.13 -35.54 10.56
N LYS A 119 -24.76 -34.44 11.00
CA LYS A 119 -26.12 -34.46 11.55
C LYS A 119 -27.14 -34.96 10.51
N LEU A 120 -27.06 -34.49 9.27
CA LEU A 120 -27.93 -34.95 8.19
C LEU A 120 -27.70 -36.43 7.84
N GLY A 121 -26.45 -36.89 7.90
CA GLY A 121 -26.09 -38.29 7.70
C GLY A 121 -26.71 -39.20 8.77
N ALA A 122 -26.57 -38.82 10.04
CA ALA A 122 -27.17 -39.56 11.16
C ALA A 122 -28.70 -39.65 11.04
N GLN A 123 -29.37 -38.53 10.73
CA GLN A 123 -30.81 -38.51 10.52
C GLN A 123 -31.26 -39.39 9.33
N SER A 124 -30.50 -39.36 8.23
CA SER A 124 -30.81 -40.18 7.06
C SER A 124 -30.64 -41.68 7.34
N GLN A 125 -29.66 -42.03 8.17
CA GLN A 125 -29.43 -43.41 8.60
C GLN A 125 -30.56 -43.91 9.50
N GLU A 126 -31.03 -43.09 10.44
CA GLU A 126 -32.22 -43.40 11.27
C GLU A 126 -33.49 -43.59 10.44
N GLN A 127 -33.64 -42.84 9.35
CA GLN A 127 -34.77 -42.95 8.42
C GLN A 127 -34.64 -44.09 7.40
N GLY A 128 -33.57 -44.89 7.45
CA GLY A 128 -33.31 -45.99 6.51
C GLY A 128 -32.91 -45.55 5.10
N ALA A 129 -32.61 -44.26 4.91
CA ALA A 129 -32.22 -43.67 3.64
C ALA A 129 -30.71 -43.81 3.38
N ALA A 130 -30.25 -45.04 3.18
CA ALA A 130 -28.82 -45.39 3.12
C ALA A 130 -28.01 -44.57 2.10
N GLY A 131 -28.57 -44.28 0.92
CA GLY A 131 -27.90 -43.47 -0.10
C GLY A 131 -27.63 -42.03 0.34
N HIS A 132 -28.59 -41.40 1.03
CA HIS A 132 -28.43 -40.06 1.58
C HIS A 132 -27.39 -40.02 2.70
N ALA A 133 -27.34 -41.07 3.54
CA ALA A 133 -26.34 -41.18 4.59
C ALA A 133 -24.91 -41.26 4.02
N VAL A 134 -24.71 -42.07 2.97
CA VAL A 134 -23.39 -42.19 2.30
C VAL A 134 -22.97 -40.88 1.66
N TYR A 135 -23.88 -40.18 0.98
CA TYR A 135 -23.57 -38.88 0.38
C TYR A 135 -23.23 -37.82 1.44
N ALA A 136 -23.99 -37.76 2.53
CA ALA A 136 -23.73 -36.84 3.64
C ALA A 136 -22.36 -37.12 4.29
N ALA A 137 -22.00 -38.39 4.50
CA ALA A 137 -20.69 -38.79 4.99
C ALA A 137 -19.55 -38.35 4.04
N HIS A 138 -19.76 -38.48 2.72
CA HIS A 138 -18.80 -37.99 1.73
C HIS A 138 -18.63 -36.48 1.80
N GLN A 139 -19.73 -35.72 1.89
CA GLN A 139 -19.67 -34.25 2.05
C GLN A 139 -18.96 -33.85 3.33
N ALA A 140 -19.27 -34.50 4.46
CA ALA A 140 -18.56 -34.29 5.71
C ALA A 140 -17.04 -34.50 5.53
N ALA A 141 -16.63 -35.61 4.91
CA ALA A 141 -15.21 -35.88 4.65
C ALA A 141 -14.53 -34.79 3.78
N ILE A 142 -15.24 -34.21 2.79
CA ILE A 142 -14.70 -33.09 2.01
C ILE A 142 -14.43 -31.87 2.90
N TYR A 143 -15.41 -31.46 3.72
CA TYR A 143 -15.24 -30.29 4.59
C TYR A 143 -14.19 -30.51 5.69
N ALA A 144 -14.03 -31.73 6.18
CA ALA A 144 -12.95 -32.09 7.10
C ALA A 144 -11.57 -31.91 6.44
N ASN A 145 -11.39 -32.42 5.21
CA ASN A 145 -10.13 -32.22 4.47
C ASN A 145 -9.83 -30.74 4.20
N LEU A 146 -10.85 -29.94 3.85
CA LEU A 146 -10.67 -28.49 3.64
C LEU A 146 -10.29 -27.76 4.93
N GLN A 147 -10.84 -28.19 6.07
CA GLN A 147 -10.47 -27.66 7.38
C GLN A 147 -9.00 -27.94 7.70
N ASP A 148 -8.51 -29.15 7.43
CA ASP A 148 -7.14 -29.56 7.76
C ASP A 148 -6.08 -28.89 6.86
N GLN A 149 -6.42 -28.60 5.60
CA GLN A 149 -5.51 -27.94 4.65
C GLN A 149 -5.33 -26.44 4.92
N CYS A 150 -6.35 -25.78 5.45
CA CYS A 150 -6.35 -24.33 5.67
C CYS A 150 -5.24 -23.82 6.62
N PRO A 151 -5.02 -24.40 7.83
CA PRO A 151 -3.98 -23.93 8.74
C PRO A 151 -2.56 -24.28 8.30
N MET A 152 -2.36 -25.38 7.54
CA MET A 152 -1.02 -25.78 7.07
C MET A 152 -0.43 -24.75 6.10
N GLN A 153 -1.23 -24.22 5.16
CA GLN A 153 -0.76 -23.21 4.20
C GLN A 153 -0.41 -21.87 4.86
N ILE A 154 -0.89 -21.61 6.07
CA ILE A 154 -0.73 -20.32 6.75
C ILE A 154 0.50 -20.33 7.65
N ALA A 155 0.84 -21.49 8.23
CA ALA A 155 2.12 -21.67 8.93
C ALA A 155 3.29 -21.49 7.94
N ASP A 156 3.21 -22.09 6.75
CA ASP A 156 4.24 -21.97 5.71
C ASP A 156 4.46 -20.52 5.26
N VAL A 157 3.40 -19.69 5.24
CA VAL A 157 3.50 -18.26 4.90
C VAL A 157 4.18 -17.44 6.01
N ASN A 158 4.01 -17.81 7.27
CA ASN A 158 4.63 -17.09 8.40
C ASN A 158 6.10 -17.49 8.65
N ASP A 159 6.52 -18.68 8.20
CA ASP A 159 7.90 -19.19 8.35
C ASP A 159 8.80 -18.90 7.14
N SER A 160 8.31 -18.15 6.14
CA SER A 160 9.05 -17.81 4.91
C SER A 160 9.85 -16.49 4.97
N ASP A 161 10.07 -15.95 6.17
CA ASP A 161 10.90 -14.77 6.42
C ASP A 161 12.41 -15.10 6.56
#